data_AF-A0A8J7FJ00-F1
#
_entry.id   AF-A0A8J7FJ00-F1
#
_cell.length_a   1.000
_cell.length_b   1.000
_cell.length_c   1.000
_cell.angle_alpha   90.00
_cell.angle_beta   90.00
_cell.angle_gamma   90.00
#
_symmetry.space_group_name_H-M   'P 1'
#
loop_
_entity.id
_entity.type
_entity.pdbx_description
1 polymer ?
#
loop_
_entity_poly.entity_id
_entity_poly.type
_entity_poly.pdbx_seq_one_letter_code
_entity_poly.pdbx_strand_id
1 'polypeptide(L)'
;MRQQADLRQGSRQALEAGLLALLGEAIRAYFPEPDESHPALWTSLVFQHLRSGIRGGDAIAIGLACQLLVADAMLPFGKLIKSNLARALKQKAPLLSPAQGAMLISVTQRLTALPYAPRELEDYRKLVKTLQSCGMAG
;
A
#
# COMPACT_ATOMS: atom_id res chain seq x y z
N MET A 1 -11.61 4.86 -24.32
CA MET A 1 -12.14 4.09 -23.17
C MET A 1 -11.07 3.11 -22.73
N ARG A 2 -10.44 3.29 -21.55
CA ARG A 2 -9.49 2.31 -21.01
C ARG A 2 -10.29 1.26 -20.25
N GLN A 3 -10.21 0.01 -20.69
CA GLN A 3 -10.83 -1.13 -20.03
C GLN A 3 -10.29 -1.21 -18.59
N GLN A 4 -11.20 -1.15 -17.62
CA GLN A 4 -10.89 -1.41 -16.22
C GLN A 4 -10.57 -2.90 -16.10
N ALA A 5 -9.33 -3.24 -15.75
CA ALA A 5 -9.00 -4.60 -15.34
C ALA A 5 -9.62 -4.83 -13.96
N ASP A 6 -10.77 -5.51 -13.94
CA ASP A 6 -11.45 -5.90 -12.70
C ASP A 6 -10.66 -7.03 -12.02
N LEU A 7 -9.64 -6.64 -11.25
CA LEU A 7 -8.80 -7.57 -10.50
C LEU A 7 -9.56 -8.21 -9.31
N ARG A 8 -10.86 -7.96 -9.12
CA ARG A 8 -11.68 -8.61 -8.06
C ARG A 8 -12.12 -10.02 -8.41
N GLN A 9 -11.99 -10.43 -9.68
CA GLN A 9 -12.27 -11.78 -10.18
C GLN A 9 -11.06 -12.38 -10.95
N GLY A 10 -9.87 -11.80 -10.77
CA GLY A 10 -8.66 -12.24 -11.46
C GLY A 10 -8.10 -13.55 -10.89
N SER A 11 -7.55 -14.40 -11.77
CA SER A 11 -6.72 -15.52 -11.35
C SER A 11 -5.53 -15.03 -10.52
N ARG A 12 -4.90 -15.93 -9.74
CA ARG A 12 -3.67 -15.62 -8.99
C ARG A 12 -2.61 -14.99 -9.90
N GLN A 13 -2.48 -15.50 -11.13
CA GLN A 13 -1.54 -14.99 -12.13
C GLN A 13 -1.84 -13.54 -12.54
N ALA A 14 -3.11 -13.17 -12.67
CA ALA A 14 -3.49 -11.79 -12.99
C ALA A 14 -3.18 -10.83 -11.83
N LEU A 15 -3.37 -11.28 -10.59
CA LEU A 15 -3.00 -10.49 -9.39
C LEU A 15 -1.48 -10.34 -9.26
N GLU A 16 -0.73 -11.42 -9.49
CA GLU A 16 0.73 -11.38 -9.51
C GLU A 16 1.23 -10.41 -10.60
N ALA A 17 0.76 -10.55 -11.83
CA ALA A 17 1.13 -9.67 -12.93
C ALA A 17 0.78 -8.20 -12.64
N GLY A 18 -0.38 -7.94 -12.04
CA GLY A 18 -0.78 -6.60 -11.61
C GLY A 18 0.11 -6.01 -10.53
N LEU A 19 0.52 -6.82 -9.54
CA LEU A 19 1.47 -6.41 -8.50
C LEU A 19 2.85 -6.13 -9.08
N LEU A 20 3.36 -6.99 -9.96
CA LEU A 20 4.65 -6.80 -10.63
C LEU A 20 4.65 -5.57 -11.52
N ALA A 21 3.58 -5.34 -12.28
CA ALA A 21 3.44 -4.15 -13.13
C ALA A 21 3.41 -2.86 -12.31
N LEU A 22 2.84 -2.89 -11.11
CA LEU A 22 2.75 -1.73 -10.25
C LEU A 22 4.00 -1.47 -9.42
N LEU A 23 4.60 -2.53 -8.88
CA LEU A 23 5.62 -2.47 -7.81
C LEU A 23 6.99 -2.97 -8.25
N GLY A 24 7.09 -3.51 -9.47
CA GLY A 24 8.28 -4.15 -10.00
C GLY A 24 8.61 -5.48 -9.32
N GLU A 25 9.78 -6.02 -9.64
CA GLU A 25 10.25 -7.32 -9.18
C GLU A 25 10.47 -7.41 -7.67
N ALA A 26 10.67 -6.27 -6.99
CA ALA A 26 10.93 -6.24 -5.55
C ALA A 26 9.77 -6.82 -4.70
N ILE A 27 8.54 -6.83 -5.21
CA ILE A 27 7.40 -7.42 -4.50
C ILE A 27 7.50 -8.94 -4.38
N ARG A 28 8.29 -9.62 -5.24
CA ARG A 28 8.46 -11.08 -5.19
C ARG A 28 9.01 -11.58 -3.87
N ALA A 29 9.83 -10.77 -3.18
CA ALA A 29 10.38 -11.10 -1.87
C ALA A 29 9.30 -11.28 -0.77
N TYR A 30 8.05 -10.88 -1.05
CA TYR A 30 6.92 -10.98 -0.14
C TYR A 30 5.87 -12.01 -0.59
N PHE A 31 6.12 -12.73 -1.68
CA PHE A 31 5.22 -13.80 -2.12
C PHE A 31 5.27 -14.97 -1.14
N PRO A 32 4.12 -15.63 -0.87
CA PRO A 32 4.07 -16.72 0.08
C PRO A 32 4.80 -17.97 -0.42
N GLU A 33 5.45 -18.65 0.51
CA GLU A 33 6.00 -20.00 0.35
C GLU A 33 5.44 -20.89 1.47
N PRO A 34 4.82 -22.06 1.18
CA PRO A 34 4.56 -22.59 -0.17
C PRO A 34 3.57 -21.74 -0.97
N ASP A 35 3.59 -21.89 -2.30
CA ASP A 35 2.72 -21.12 -3.18
C ASP A 35 1.24 -21.42 -2.89
N GLU A 36 0.48 -20.38 -2.57
CA GLU A 36 -0.96 -20.47 -2.27
C GLU A 36 -1.76 -20.31 -3.56
N SER A 37 -2.57 -21.32 -3.90
CA SER A 37 -3.31 -21.35 -5.16
C SER A 37 -4.52 -20.42 -5.16
N HIS A 38 -5.15 -20.21 -4.00
CA HIS A 38 -6.37 -19.41 -3.94
C HIS A 38 -6.05 -17.91 -4.01
N PRO A 39 -6.53 -17.16 -5.02
CA PRO A 39 -6.09 -15.79 -5.29
C PRO A 39 -6.26 -14.84 -4.10
N ALA A 40 -7.38 -14.97 -3.37
CA ALA A 40 -7.65 -14.13 -2.20
C ALA A 40 -6.78 -14.48 -0.99
N LEU A 41 -6.44 -15.76 -0.79
CA LEU A 41 -5.56 -16.19 0.31
C LEU A 41 -4.13 -15.78 0.01
N TRP A 42 -3.67 -16.04 -1.22
CA TRP A 42 -2.36 -15.62 -1.72
C TRP A 42 -2.16 -14.12 -1.53
N THR A 43 -3.12 -13.32 -1.99
CA THR A 43 -3.07 -11.85 -1.83
C THR A 43 -3.02 -11.44 -0.37
N SER A 44 -3.83 -12.08 0.49
CA SER A 44 -3.83 -11.80 1.92
C SER A 44 -2.46 -12.07 2.56
N LEU A 45 -1.81 -13.18 2.17
CA LEU A 45 -0.47 -13.54 2.63
C LEU A 45 0.59 -12.55 2.13
N VAL A 46 0.55 -12.15 0.86
CA VAL A 46 1.46 -11.12 0.31
C VAL A 46 1.43 -9.86 1.15
N PHE A 47 0.23 -9.34 1.45
CA PHE A 47 0.11 -8.13 2.26
C PHE A 47 0.42 -8.35 3.74
N GLN A 48 0.24 -9.57 4.26
CA GLN A 48 0.70 -9.93 5.59
C GLN A 48 2.23 -9.93 5.68
N HIS A 49 2.92 -10.49 4.68
CA HIS A 49 4.38 -10.48 4.60
C HIS A 49 4.90 -9.06 4.45
N LEU A 50 4.33 -8.27 3.54
CA LEU A 50 4.69 -6.86 3.37
C LEU A 50 4.50 -6.06 4.66
N ARG A 51 3.36 -6.24 5.36
CA ARG A 51 3.12 -5.61 6.66
C ARG A 51 4.14 -6.04 7.71
N SER A 52 4.56 -7.29 7.69
CA SER A 52 5.58 -7.81 8.61
C SER A 52 6.95 -7.20 8.31
N GLY A 53 7.32 -7.05 7.04
CA GLY A 53 8.52 -6.34 6.61
C GLY A 53 8.54 -4.88 7.10
N ILE A 54 7.43 -4.14 6.94
CA ILE A 54 7.31 -2.77 7.47
C ILE A 54 7.56 -2.78 8.98
N ARG A 55 6.91 -3.68 9.72
CA ARG A 55 7.10 -3.79 11.19
C ARG A 55 8.54 -4.15 11.58
N GLY A 56 9.25 -4.89 10.73
CA GLY A 56 10.68 -5.17 10.87
C GLY A 56 11.60 -3.99 10.52
N GLY A 57 11.06 -2.91 9.90
CA GLY A 57 11.87 -1.78 9.43
C GLY A 57 12.52 -2.03 8.06
N ASP A 58 12.03 -3.00 7.29
CA ASP A 58 12.51 -3.27 5.94
C ASP A 58 12.22 -2.08 5.02
N ALA A 59 13.29 -1.47 4.52
CA ALA A 59 13.23 -0.31 3.63
C ALA A 59 12.51 -0.63 2.31
N ILE A 60 12.65 -1.84 1.78
CA ILE A 60 11.94 -2.29 0.58
C ILE A 60 10.45 -2.37 0.89
N ALA A 61 10.05 -3.00 2.00
CA ALA A 61 8.65 -3.12 2.39
C ALA A 61 7.99 -1.74 2.56
N ILE A 62 8.70 -0.81 3.21
CA ILE A 62 8.25 0.57 3.42
C ILE A 62 8.08 1.27 2.06
N GLY A 63 9.06 1.17 1.17
CA GLY A 63 9.01 1.76 -0.17
C GLY A 63 7.83 1.24 -1.00
N LEU A 64 7.65 -0.07 -1.06
CA LEU A 64 6.55 -0.73 -1.75
C LEU A 64 5.18 -0.34 -1.19
N ALA A 65 5.06 -0.28 0.14
CA ALA A 65 3.82 0.15 0.79
C ALA A 65 3.48 1.61 0.48
N CYS A 66 4.47 2.51 0.46
CA CYS A 66 4.24 3.91 0.06
C CYS A 66 3.73 3.98 -1.39
N GLN A 67 4.34 3.24 -2.32
CA GLN A 67 3.88 3.19 -3.72
C GLN A 67 2.44 2.67 -3.82
N LEU A 68 2.11 1.60 -3.08
CA LEU A 68 0.76 1.02 -3.00
C LEU A 68 -0.30 2.02 -2.52
N LEU A 69 0.00 2.83 -1.50
CA LEU A 69 -0.97 3.80 -0.97
C LEU A 69 -1.18 4.98 -1.90
N VAL A 70 -0.18 5.32 -2.72
CA VAL A 70 -0.22 6.41 -3.70
C VAL A 70 -0.89 5.97 -5.00
N ALA A 71 -0.75 4.70 -5.37
CA ALA A 71 -1.39 4.09 -6.53
C ALA A 71 -2.92 4.23 -6.44
N ASP A 72 -3.47 5.11 -7.28
CA ASP A 72 -4.90 5.37 -7.37
C ASP A 72 -5.63 4.19 -8.00
N ALA A 73 -6.86 3.90 -7.51
CA ALA A 73 -7.95 2.96 -7.89
C ALA A 73 -7.72 1.68 -8.74
N MET A 74 -6.56 1.48 -9.36
CA MET A 74 -6.20 0.39 -10.26
C MET A 74 -5.99 -0.94 -9.54
N LEU A 75 -5.95 -0.94 -8.21
CA LEU A 75 -5.75 -2.16 -7.43
C LEU A 75 -7.05 -2.60 -6.75
N PRO A 76 -7.41 -3.90 -6.83
CA PRO A 76 -8.64 -4.45 -6.28
C PRO A 76 -8.57 -4.62 -4.76
N PHE A 77 -7.49 -4.18 -4.13
CA PHE A 77 -7.24 -4.49 -2.74
C PHE A 77 -8.17 -3.68 -1.87
N GLY A 78 -8.96 -4.40 -1.06
CA GLY A 78 -9.98 -3.80 -0.23
C GLY A 78 -9.41 -2.84 0.80
N LYS A 79 -10.29 -1.97 1.30
CA LYS A 79 -10.08 -1.03 2.42
C LYS A 79 -9.09 -1.55 3.48
N LEU A 80 -9.29 -2.79 3.94
CA LEU A 80 -8.53 -3.39 5.03
C LEU A 80 -7.02 -3.44 4.75
N ILE A 81 -6.61 -3.75 3.52
CA ILE A 81 -5.21 -3.84 3.14
C ILE A 81 -4.56 -2.46 3.24
N LYS A 82 -5.16 -1.44 2.60
CA LYS A 82 -4.66 -0.05 2.63
C LYS A 82 -4.59 0.51 4.05
N SER A 83 -5.66 0.36 4.83
CA SER A 83 -5.69 0.76 6.23
C SER A 83 -4.60 0.08 7.06
N ASN A 84 -4.38 -1.22 6.87
CA ASN A 84 -3.36 -1.97 7.61
C ASN A 84 -1.94 -1.52 7.26
N LEU A 85 -1.65 -1.25 5.99
CA LEU A 85 -0.37 -0.73 5.54
C LEU A 85 -0.13 0.69 6.07
N ALA A 86 -1.14 1.58 5.98
CA ALA A 86 -1.04 2.94 6.52
C ALA A 86 -0.76 2.95 8.04
N ARG A 87 -1.40 2.07 8.81
CA ARG A 87 -1.13 1.90 10.25
C ARG A 87 0.27 1.37 10.53
N ALA A 88 0.76 0.42 9.72
CA ALA A 88 2.11 -0.11 9.87
C ALA A 88 3.17 0.96 9.56
N LEU A 89 2.97 1.73 8.48
CA LEU A 89 3.84 2.87 8.14
C LEU A 89 3.83 3.93 9.24
N LYS A 90 2.67 4.21 9.85
CA LYS A 90 2.58 5.17 10.96
C LYS A 90 3.47 4.77 12.13
N GLN A 91 3.49 3.49 12.48
CA GLN A 91 4.35 2.96 13.55
C GLN A 91 5.85 3.08 13.22
N LYS A 92 6.18 3.26 11.95
CA LYS A 92 7.54 3.36 11.43
C LYS A 92 7.81 4.70 10.75
N ALA A 93 7.02 5.73 11.07
CA ALA A 93 7.16 7.08 10.52
C ALA A 93 8.62 7.60 10.52
N PRO A 94 9.44 7.40 11.58
CA PRO A 94 10.84 7.85 11.57
C PRO A 94 11.74 7.19 10.52
N LEU A 95 11.34 6.05 9.95
CA LEU A 95 12.10 5.33 8.91
C LEU A 95 11.70 5.76 7.50
N LEU A 96 10.66 6.58 7.35
CA LEU A 96 10.25 7.08 6.04
C LEU A 96 11.18 8.22 5.63
N SER A 97 11.61 8.18 4.37
CA SER A 97 12.34 9.30 3.77
C SER A 97 11.42 10.52 3.58
N PRO A 98 11.98 11.74 3.51
CA PRO A 98 11.19 12.94 3.20
C PRO A 98 10.38 12.83 1.91
N ALA A 99 10.94 12.20 0.88
CA ALA A 99 10.25 11.97 -0.39
C ALA A 99 9.03 11.04 -0.22
N GLN A 100 9.15 9.96 0.55
CA GLN A 100 8.03 9.09 0.90
C GLN A 100 6.96 9.82 1.71
N GLY A 101 7.39 10.65 2.67
CA GLY A 101 6.48 11.50 3.44
C GLY A 101 5.68 12.44 2.55
N ALA A 102 6.35 13.16 1.63
CA ALA A 102 5.71 14.08 0.69
C ALA A 102 4.70 13.38 -0.22
N MET A 103 5.02 12.19 -0.73
CA MET A 103 4.08 11.38 -1.53
C MET A 103 2.80 11.03 -0.75
N LEU A 104 2.94 10.61 0.52
CA LEU A 104 1.82 10.25 1.38
C LEU A 104 0.97 11.46 1.78
N ILE A 105 1.58 12.62 2.00
CA ILE A 105 0.89 13.89 2.24
C ILE A 105 0.06 14.26 1.00
N SER A 106 0.69 14.24 -0.18
CA SER A 106 0.04 14.60 -1.44
C SER A 106 -1.17 13.71 -1.74
N VAL A 107 -1.05 12.38 -1.61
CA VAL A 107 -2.20 11.49 -1.84
C VAL A 107 -3.31 11.72 -0.81
N THR A 108 -2.97 11.99 0.45
CA THR A 108 -3.97 12.25 1.50
C THR A 108 -4.74 13.55 1.26
N GLN A 109 -4.06 14.60 0.77
CA GLN A 109 -4.69 15.86 0.35
C GLN A 109 -5.64 15.62 -0.82
N ARG A 110 -5.17 14.91 -1.85
CA ARG A 110 -5.99 14.55 -3.02
C ARG A 110 -7.25 13.78 -2.63
N LEU A 111 -7.13 12.77 -1.76
CA LEU A 111 -8.28 11.99 -1.28
C LEU A 111 -9.23 12.80 -0.39
N THR A 112 -8.73 13.82 0.31
CA THR A 112 -9.55 14.74 1.11
C THR A 112 -10.40 15.67 0.24
N ALA A 113 -9.93 16.00 -0.96
CA ALA A 113 -10.65 16.84 -1.90
C ALA A 113 -11.77 16.10 -2.67
N LEU A 114 -11.92 14.78 -2.47
CA LEU A 114 -12.96 14.00 -3.14
C LEU A 114 -14.34 14.27 -2.51
N PRO A 115 -15.42 14.36 -3.31
CA PRO A 115 -16.79 14.54 -2.82
C PRO A 115 -17.23 13.42 -1.85
N TYR A 116 -16.68 12.23 -2.04
CA TYR A 116 -16.88 11.07 -1.17
C TYR A 116 -15.52 10.58 -0.68
N ALA A 117 -15.24 10.82 0.60
CA ALA A 117 -14.01 10.39 1.22
C ALA A 117 -13.92 8.86 1.27
N PRO A 118 -12.81 8.25 0.81
CA PRO A 118 -12.60 6.83 0.93
C PRO A 118 -12.41 6.45 2.41
N ARG A 119 -12.82 5.24 2.79
CA ARG A 119 -12.88 4.82 4.20
C ARG A 119 -11.51 4.71 4.87
N GLU A 120 -10.45 4.56 4.09
CA GLU A 120 -9.06 4.54 4.54
C GLU A 120 -8.47 5.93 4.81
N LEU A 121 -9.18 7.01 4.40
CA LEU A 121 -8.68 8.38 4.53
C LEU A 121 -8.34 8.75 5.98
N GLU A 122 -9.08 8.21 6.95
CA GLU A 122 -8.80 8.46 8.37
C GLU A 122 -7.43 7.92 8.80
N ASP A 123 -7.08 6.70 8.37
CA ASP A 123 -5.77 6.11 8.66
C ASP A 123 -4.65 6.89 7.97
N TYR A 124 -4.90 7.40 6.76
CA TYR A 124 -3.96 8.22 6.00
C TYR A 124 -3.71 9.57 6.70
N ARG A 125 -4.77 10.24 7.16
CA ARG A 125 -4.66 11.48 7.96
C ARG A 125 -3.87 11.25 9.25
N LYS A 126 -4.10 10.13 9.94
CA LYS A 126 -3.35 9.75 11.15
C LYS A 126 -1.87 9.50 10.85
N LEU A 127 -1.56 8.87 9.71
CA LEU A 127 -0.19 8.71 9.23
C LEU A 127 0.44 10.08 8.96
N VAL A 128 -0.17 10.93 8.14
CA VAL A 128 0.32 12.28 7.81
C VAL A 128 0.58 13.13 9.05
N LYS A 129 -0.35 13.16 10.01
CA LYS A 129 -0.16 13.88 11.27
C LYS A 129 1.10 13.42 12.02
N THR A 130 1.38 12.12 11.98
CA THR A 130 2.58 11.55 12.60
C THR A 130 3.84 11.98 11.84
N LEU A 131 3.82 11.95 10.52
CA LEU A 131 4.95 12.39 9.68
C LEU A 131 5.29 13.86 9.93
N GLN A 132 4.28 14.72 10.00
CA GLN A 132 4.44 16.15 10.32
C GLN A 132 5.06 16.35 11.71
N SER A 133 4.67 15.51 12.69
CA SER A 133 5.25 15.55 14.04
C SER A 133 6.70 15.08 14.08
N CYS A 134 7.14 14.27 13.11
CA CYS A 134 8.53 13.84 12.94
C CYS A 134 9.40 14.85 12.16
N GLY A 135 8.90 16.06 11.89
CA GLY A 135 9.64 17.08 11.15
C GLY A 135 9.65 16.88 9.64
N MET A 136 8.84 15.97 9.10
CA MET A 136 8.68 15.80 7.63
C MET A 136 7.64 16.77 7.04
N ALA A 137 7.50 17.95 7.63
CA ALA A 137 6.70 19.03 7.06
C ALA A 137 7.50 19.67 5.92
N GLY A 138 7.12 19.35 4.68
CA GLY A 138 7.43 20.17 3.51
C GLY A 138 6.44 21.31 3.39
#